data_AF-A0A813H9W2-F1
#
_entry.id   AF-A0A813H9W2-F1
#
_cell.length_a   1.000
_cell.length_b   1.000
_cell.length_c   1.000
_cell.angle_alpha   90.00
_cell.angle_beta   90.00
_cell.angle_gamma   90.00
#
_symmetry.space_group_name_H-M   'P 1'
#
loop_
_entity.id
_entity.type
_entity.pdbx_description
1 polymer ?
#
loop_
_entity_poly.entity_id
_entity_poly.type
_entity_poly.pdbx_seq_one_letter_code
_entity_poly.pdbx_strand_id
1 'polypeptide(L)'
;MYSLHAAWLNTAECRRLDAFQAKCLRKIIKVQPSYWSRVSNAEILNRTGCQKLSASLLERQLLLMGDLARKPDADVLRMWVFQPGGTDVRPPGARKRGRPRITWTTGVLKQALLIAGSQQSLSNLWQRTRAAKAAWRNLVYQHCRS
;
A
#
# COMPACT_ATOMS: atom_id res chain seq x y z
N MET A 1 12.45 5.66 -0.33
CA MET A 1 11.25 5.97 0.49
C MET A 1 11.28 5.16 1.77
N TYR A 2 12.23 5.44 2.65
CA TYR A 2 12.30 4.75 3.93
C TYR A 2 11.16 5.31 4.81
N SER A 3 10.40 4.44 5.48
CA SER A 3 9.23 4.69 6.36
C SER A 3 7.85 5.05 5.78
N LEU A 4 7.70 5.61 4.56
CA LEU A 4 6.36 6.03 4.08
C LEU A 4 5.34 4.88 4.00
N HIS A 5 5.81 3.67 3.74
CA HIS A 5 4.99 2.45 3.67
C HIS A 5 4.46 1.98 5.03
N ALA A 6 4.88 2.59 6.15
CA ALA A 6 4.29 2.38 7.47
C ALA A 6 3.20 3.40 7.82
N ALA A 7 3.05 4.47 7.02
CA ALA A 7 2.00 5.47 7.18
C ALA A 7 0.81 5.17 6.26
N TRP A 8 -0.40 5.45 6.72
CA TRP A 8 -1.58 5.45 5.87
C TRP A 8 -1.78 6.82 5.25
N LEU A 9 -2.07 6.84 3.95
CA LEU A 9 -2.47 8.05 3.24
C LEU A 9 -3.92 7.92 2.80
N ASN A 10 -4.69 8.98 2.99
CA ASN A 10 -6.03 9.05 2.43
C ASN A 10 -5.99 9.34 0.92
N THR A 11 -7.14 9.24 0.25
CA THR A 11 -7.25 9.44 -1.20
C THR A 11 -6.75 10.82 -1.66
N ALA A 12 -6.96 11.88 -0.87
CA ALA A 12 -6.51 13.22 -1.20
C ALA A 12 -4.97 13.34 -1.09
N GLU A 13 -4.37 12.72 -0.09
CA GLU A 13 -2.92 12.65 0.08
C GLU A 13 -2.26 11.83 -1.02
N CYS A 14 -2.86 10.69 -1.42
CA CYS A 14 -2.40 9.92 -2.57
C CYS A 14 -2.46 10.75 -3.86
N ARG A 15 -3.53 11.51 -4.09
CA ARG A 15 -3.63 12.43 -5.25
C ARG A 15 -2.55 13.51 -5.23
N ARG A 16 -2.24 14.07 -4.05
CA ARG A 16 -1.14 15.04 -3.90
C ARG A 16 0.22 14.41 -4.19
N LEU A 17 0.43 13.17 -3.74
CA LEU A 17 1.66 12.41 -3.99
C LEU A 17 1.86 12.16 -5.49
N ASP A 18 0.81 11.73 -6.20
CA ASP A 18 0.85 11.49 -7.64
C ASP A 18 1.02 12.80 -8.44
N ALA A 19 0.37 13.89 -8.00
CA ALA A 19 0.54 15.21 -8.60
C ALA A 19 1.97 15.73 -8.44
N PHE A 20 2.59 15.49 -7.28
CA PHE A 20 4.00 15.80 -7.04
C PHE A 20 4.92 15.02 -7.97
N GLN A 21 4.71 13.69 -8.09
CA GLN A 21 5.47 12.86 -9.04
C GLN A 21 5.33 13.39 -10.47
N ALA A 22 4.12 13.68 -10.93
CA ALA A 22 3.88 14.20 -12.28
C ALA A 22 4.55 15.57 -12.50
N LYS A 23 4.64 16.43 -11.48
CA LYS A 23 5.38 17.69 -11.53
C LYS A 23 6.89 17.45 -11.72
N CYS A 24 7.46 16.50 -10.97
CA CYS A 24 8.86 16.13 -11.10
C CYS A 24 9.17 15.54 -12.49
N LEU A 25 8.34 14.61 -12.97
CA LEU A 25 8.50 13.98 -14.28
C LEU A 25 8.44 15.01 -15.41
N ARG A 26 7.47 15.93 -15.38
CA ARG A 26 7.39 17.03 -16.37
C ARG A 26 8.67 17.83 -16.46
N LYS A 27 9.30 18.13 -15.31
CA LYS A 27 10.57 18.87 -15.27
C LYS A 27 11.71 18.07 -15.92
N ILE A 28 11.74 16.74 -15.70
CA ILE A 28 12.74 15.84 -16.29
C ILE A 28 12.59 15.78 -17.80
N ILE A 29 11.38 15.57 -18.31
CA ILE A 29 11.11 15.46 -19.75
C ILE A 29 10.85 16.81 -20.44
N LYS A 30 11.11 17.94 -19.74
CA LYS A 30 10.96 19.32 -20.23
C LYS A 30 9.58 19.63 -20.83
N VAL A 31 8.50 19.09 -20.25
CA VAL A 31 7.13 19.40 -20.65
C VAL A 31 6.57 20.54 -19.80
N GLN A 32 5.95 21.53 -20.44
CA GLN A 32 5.30 22.64 -19.75
C GLN A 32 4.18 22.15 -18.80
N PRO A 33 3.84 22.94 -17.76
CA PRO A 33 2.71 22.62 -16.88
C PRO A 33 1.43 22.30 -17.67
N SER A 34 0.57 21.44 -17.12
CA SER A 34 -0.63 20.93 -17.80
C SER A 34 -1.56 22.03 -18.31
N TYR A 35 -1.58 23.19 -17.64
CA TYR A 35 -2.35 24.35 -18.06
C TYR A 35 -1.94 24.85 -19.47
N TRP A 36 -0.65 24.83 -19.77
CA TRP A 36 -0.10 25.28 -21.05
C TRP A 36 -0.01 24.16 -22.08
N SER A 37 0.55 23.01 -21.69
CA SER A 37 0.77 21.88 -22.62
C SER A 37 -0.50 21.11 -22.94
N ARG A 38 -1.56 21.23 -22.12
CA ARG A 38 -2.75 20.35 -22.11
C ARG A 38 -2.42 18.85 -21.99
N VAL A 39 -1.18 18.51 -21.63
CA VAL A 39 -0.73 17.14 -21.41
C VAL A 39 -1.14 16.70 -20.00
N SER A 40 -1.97 15.66 -19.93
CA SER A 40 -2.48 15.11 -18.67
C SER A 40 -1.38 14.46 -17.83
N ASN A 41 -1.60 14.31 -16.52
CA ASN A 41 -0.65 13.58 -15.65
C ASN A 41 -0.50 12.10 -16.07
N ALA A 42 -1.59 11.48 -16.53
CA ALA A 42 -1.59 10.10 -16.99
C ALA A 42 -0.70 9.94 -18.24
N GLU A 43 -0.76 10.89 -19.16
CA GLU A 43 0.08 10.88 -20.36
C GLU A 43 1.58 11.04 -20.03
N ILE A 44 1.93 11.89 -19.06
CA ILE A 44 3.33 12.02 -18.59
C ILE A 44 3.84 10.70 -18.00
N LEU A 45 3.02 10.01 -17.21
CA LEU A 45 3.38 8.71 -16.63
C LEU A 45 3.59 7.66 -17.74
N ASN A 46 2.71 7.62 -18.74
CA ASN A 46 2.83 6.72 -19.88
C ASN A 46 4.13 6.96 -20.67
N ARG A 47 4.43 8.22 -21.03
CA ARG A 47 5.66 8.59 -21.75
C ARG A 47 6.94 8.24 -21.01
N THR A 48 6.89 8.26 -19.68
CA THR A 48 8.06 7.98 -18.83
C THR A 48 8.14 6.53 -18.39
N GLY A 49 7.17 5.68 -18.78
CA GLY A 49 7.06 4.30 -18.30
C GLY A 49 6.94 4.19 -16.78
N CYS A 50 6.55 5.28 -16.10
CA CYS A 50 6.50 5.35 -14.65
C CYS A 50 5.10 4.98 -14.14
N GLN A 51 5.06 4.18 -13.09
CA GLN A 51 3.82 3.90 -12.36
C GLN A 51 3.49 5.04 -11.39
N LYS A 52 2.21 5.15 -11.03
CA LYS A 52 1.77 6.09 -9.99
C LYS A 52 2.48 5.79 -8.67
N LEU A 53 2.98 6.84 -8.03
CA LEU A 53 3.71 6.73 -6.78
C LEU A 53 2.83 6.18 -5.65
N SER A 54 1.55 6.53 -5.66
CA SER A 54 0.54 5.96 -4.77
C SER A 54 0.38 4.43 -4.95
N ALA A 55 0.46 3.92 -6.17
CA ALA A 55 0.41 2.47 -6.45
C ALA A 55 1.67 1.76 -5.93
N SER A 56 2.85 2.33 -6.17
CA SER A 56 4.11 1.79 -5.61
C SER A 56 4.15 1.84 -4.08
N LEU A 57 3.48 2.83 -3.47
CA LEU A 57 3.34 2.91 -2.02
C LEU A 57 2.43 1.79 -1.50
N LEU A 58 1.27 1.58 -2.13
CA LEU A 58 0.34 0.52 -1.77
C LEU A 58 0.99 -0.87 -1.92
N GLU A 59 1.74 -1.09 -3.00
CA GLU A 59 2.51 -2.33 -3.22
C GLU A 59 3.40 -2.63 -2.00
N ARG A 60 4.20 -1.64 -1.56
CA ARG A 60 5.10 -1.79 -0.41
C ARG A 60 4.35 -2.00 0.90
N GLN A 61 3.21 -1.33 1.10
CA GLN A 61 2.35 -1.51 2.27
C GLN A 61 1.81 -2.94 2.37
N LEU A 62 1.31 -3.48 1.25
CA LEU A 62 0.77 -4.85 1.18
C LEU A 62 1.87 -5.91 1.37
N LEU A 63 3.04 -5.68 0.79
CA LEU A 63 4.20 -6.55 1.00
C LEU A 63 4.64 -6.56 2.47
N LEU A 64 4.74 -5.38 3.10
CA LEU A 64 5.06 -5.27 4.52
C LEU A 64 4.03 -6.01 5.38
N MET A 65 2.74 -5.79 5.13
CA MET A 65 1.66 -6.46 5.88
C MET A 65 1.78 -7.99 5.82
N GLY A 66 1.98 -8.54 4.62
CA GLY A 66 2.18 -9.99 4.48
C GLY A 66 3.43 -10.50 5.18
N ASP A 67 4.52 -9.72 5.19
CA ASP A 67 5.74 -10.09 5.91
C ASP A 67 5.56 -10.03 7.43
N LEU A 68 4.79 -9.05 7.95
CA LEU A 68 4.38 -9.00 9.36
C LEU A 68 3.45 -10.15 9.74
N ALA A 69 2.53 -10.54 8.86
CA ALA A 69 1.61 -11.66 9.08
C ALA A 69 2.36 -13.00 9.22
N ARG A 70 3.53 -13.14 8.58
CA ARG A 70 4.36 -14.35 8.62
C ARG A 70 5.34 -14.40 9.80
N LYS A 71 5.61 -13.28 10.47
CA LYS A 71 6.56 -13.23 11.60
C LYS A 71 6.10 -14.09 12.79
N PRO A 72 7.03 -14.49 13.69
CA PRO A 72 6.68 -15.14 14.95
C PRO A 72 5.92 -14.18 15.87
N ASP A 73 5.03 -14.70 16.72
CA ASP A 73 4.22 -13.88 17.64
C ASP A 73 5.08 -13.13 18.67
N ALA A 74 6.32 -13.57 18.91
CA ALA A 74 7.30 -12.86 19.73
C ALA A 74 7.92 -11.62 19.04
N ASP A 75 7.69 -11.43 17.73
CA ASP A 75 8.18 -10.25 17.01
C ASP A 75 7.37 -9.02 17.41
N VAL A 76 8.09 -8.00 17.91
CA VAL A 76 7.49 -6.76 18.42
C VAL A 76 6.57 -6.11 17.37
N LEU A 77 7.00 -6.02 16.11
CA LEU A 77 6.20 -5.34 15.08
C LEU A 77 4.92 -6.11 14.78
N ARG A 78 4.97 -7.45 14.79
CA ARG A 78 3.78 -8.28 14.63
C ARG A 78 2.80 -8.09 15.79
N MET A 79 3.26 -8.04 17.03
CA MET A 79 2.41 -7.86 18.22
C MET A 79 1.60 -6.55 18.20
N TRP A 80 2.15 -5.50 17.57
CA TRP A 80 1.46 -4.21 17.41
C TRP A 80 0.36 -4.24 16.35
N VAL A 81 0.45 -5.16 15.39
CA VAL A 81 -0.41 -5.20 14.20
C VAL A 81 -1.47 -6.30 14.32
N PHE A 82 -1.10 -7.48 14.78
CA PHE A 82 -1.94 -8.67 14.83
C PHE A 82 -2.14 -9.16 16.27
N GLN A 83 -3.23 -9.88 16.48
CA GLN A 83 -3.43 -10.65 17.71
C GLN A 83 -2.56 -11.92 17.71
N PRO A 84 -2.10 -12.40 18.88
CA PRO A 84 -1.39 -13.67 19.00
C PRO A 84 -2.22 -14.84 18.45
N GLY A 85 -1.57 -15.82 17.84
CA GLY A 85 -2.22 -17.04 17.32
C GLY A 85 -3.03 -16.86 16.03
N GLY A 86 -3.12 -15.65 15.46
CA GLY A 86 -3.94 -15.38 14.29
C GLY A 86 -3.42 -14.28 13.37
N THR A 87 -4.25 -13.96 12.38
CA THR A 87 -4.05 -12.85 11.43
C THR A 87 -5.09 -11.76 11.58
N ASP A 88 -5.87 -11.82 12.66
CA ASP A 88 -6.82 -10.79 13.01
C ASP A 88 -6.07 -9.55 13.51
N VAL A 89 -6.47 -8.40 12.98
CA VAL A 89 -5.85 -7.14 13.32
C VAL A 89 -6.21 -6.76 14.75
N ARG A 90 -5.22 -6.28 15.49
CA ARG A 90 -5.43 -5.80 16.85
C ARG A 90 -6.37 -4.59 16.82
N PRO A 91 -7.47 -4.59 17.60
CA PRO A 91 -8.38 -3.46 17.63
C PRO A 91 -7.65 -2.21 18.14
N PRO A 92 -7.94 -1.03 17.56
CA PRO A 92 -7.38 0.21 18.07
C PRO A 92 -7.86 0.43 19.51
N GLY A 93 -6.96 0.85 20.39
CA GLY A 93 -7.32 1.26 21.75
C GLY A 93 -8.20 2.52 21.79
N ALA A 94 -8.49 3.00 23.00
CA ALA A 94 -9.34 4.17 23.22
C ALA A 94 -8.91 5.37 22.36
N ARG A 95 -9.87 5.93 21.61
CA ARG A 95 -9.62 7.01 20.64
C ARG A 95 -10.03 8.36 21.22
N LYS A 96 -9.07 9.29 21.32
CA LYS A 96 -9.38 10.70 21.63
C LYS A 96 -10.21 11.35 20.51
N ARG A 97 -11.03 12.35 20.86
CA ARG A 97 -11.76 13.18 19.90
C ARG A 97 -10.76 13.82 18.91
N GLY A 98 -11.09 13.86 17.62
CA GLY A 98 -10.23 14.42 16.55
C GLY A 98 -9.23 13.45 15.90
N ARG A 99 -8.83 12.35 16.56
CA ARG A 99 -7.93 11.36 15.91
C ARG A 99 -8.64 10.66 14.74
N PRO A 100 -8.01 10.55 13.55
CA PRO A 100 -8.59 9.84 12.41
C PRO A 100 -9.07 8.43 12.77
N ARG A 101 -10.22 8.01 12.22
CA ARG A 101 -10.78 6.66 12.41
C ARG A 101 -10.01 5.60 11.63
N ILE A 102 -9.43 5.98 10.50
CA ILE A 102 -8.69 5.06 9.63
C ILE A 102 -7.25 4.99 10.10
N THR A 103 -6.78 3.77 10.33
CA THR A 103 -5.38 3.45 10.65
C THR A 103 -4.74 2.73 9.47
N TRP A 104 -3.40 2.73 9.42
CA TRP A 104 -2.64 1.95 8.45
C TRP A 104 -3.08 0.50 8.40
N THR A 105 -3.22 -0.13 9.56
CA THR A 105 -3.59 -1.54 9.62
C THR A 105 -4.96 -1.81 9.02
N THR A 106 -5.96 -0.99 9.37
CA THR A 106 -7.31 -1.13 8.83
C THR A 106 -7.38 -0.83 7.32
N GLY A 107 -6.63 0.16 6.85
CA GLY A 107 -6.62 0.56 5.44
C GLY A 107 -5.95 -0.50 4.56
N VAL A 108 -4.76 -0.96 4.97
CA VAL A 108 -4.00 -1.97 4.24
C VAL A 108 -4.68 -3.33 4.31
N LEU A 109 -5.25 -3.73 5.46
CA LEU A 109 -6.03 -4.98 5.55
C LEU A 109 -7.23 -4.96 4.60
N LYS A 110 -7.95 -3.83 4.53
CA LYS A 110 -9.08 -3.70 3.59
C LYS A 110 -8.64 -3.92 2.14
N GLN A 111 -7.48 -3.38 1.75
CA GLN A 111 -6.92 -3.60 0.42
C GLN A 111 -6.46 -5.06 0.23
N ALA A 112 -5.84 -5.65 1.25
CA ALA A 112 -5.40 -7.04 1.22
C ALA A 112 -6.57 -8.02 1.05
N LEU A 113 -7.69 -7.77 1.73
CA LEU A 113 -8.92 -8.54 1.59
C LEU A 113 -9.53 -8.41 0.20
N LEU A 114 -9.52 -7.20 -0.36
CA LEU A 114 -10.00 -6.96 -1.72
C LEU A 114 -9.19 -7.75 -2.75
N ILE A 115 -7.86 -7.84 -2.58
CA ILE A 115 -6.97 -8.58 -3.48
C ILE A 115 -7.12 -10.10 -3.30
N ALA A 116 -7.26 -10.57 -2.05
CA ALA A 116 -7.40 -12.00 -1.77
C ALA A 116 -8.81 -12.55 -2.04
N GLY A 117 -9.81 -11.68 -2.15
CA GLY A 117 -11.22 -12.02 -2.37
C GLY A 117 -11.96 -12.53 -1.13
N SER A 118 -11.28 -13.22 -0.21
CA SER A 118 -11.87 -13.71 1.05
C SER A 118 -10.86 -13.75 2.20
N GLN A 119 -11.37 -13.79 3.44
CA GLN A 119 -10.53 -13.95 4.66
C GLN A 119 -9.80 -15.30 4.68
N GLN A 120 -10.44 -16.37 4.20
CA GLN A 120 -9.84 -17.71 4.15
C GLN A 120 -8.69 -17.74 3.13
N SER A 121 -8.90 -17.19 1.94
CA SER A 121 -7.88 -17.05 0.92
C SER A 121 -6.69 -16.22 1.43
N LEU A 122 -6.96 -15.13 2.13
CA LEU A 122 -5.92 -14.28 2.71
C LEU A 122 -5.08 -15.04 3.75
N SER A 123 -5.74 -15.79 4.63
CA SER A 123 -5.08 -16.60 5.67
C SER A 123 -4.16 -17.66 5.03
N ASN A 124 -4.60 -18.29 3.93
CA ASN A 124 -3.78 -19.23 3.16
C ASN A 124 -2.56 -18.55 2.51
N LEU A 125 -2.72 -17.35 1.95
CA LEU A 125 -1.63 -16.57 1.35
C LEU A 125 -0.62 -16.03 2.38
N TRP A 126 -1.02 -15.92 3.65
CA TRP A 126 -0.18 -15.46 4.75
C TRP A 126 0.48 -16.59 5.54
N GLN A 127 0.33 -17.85 5.11
CA GLN A 127 1.09 -18.96 5.68
C GLN A 127 2.61 -18.72 5.54
N ARG A 128 3.39 -19.30 6.46
CA ARG A 128 4.87 -19.17 6.50
C ARG A 128 5.59 -19.92 5.37
N THR A 129 4.86 -20.56 4.47
CA THR A 129 5.44 -21.33 3.36
C THR A 129 6.00 -20.40 2.27
N ARG A 130 7.08 -20.85 1.61
CA ARG A 130 7.69 -20.12 0.50
C ARG A 130 6.72 -19.93 -0.68
N ALA A 131 5.90 -20.95 -0.94
CA ALA A 131 4.88 -20.91 -1.99
C ALA A 131 3.81 -19.84 -1.73
N ALA A 132 3.25 -19.78 -0.52
CA ALA A 132 2.28 -18.76 -0.14
C ALA A 132 2.87 -17.35 -0.22
N LYS A 133 4.12 -17.16 0.22
CA LYS A 133 4.83 -15.89 0.08
C LYS A 133 4.97 -15.46 -1.39
N ALA A 134 5.35 -16.38 -2.28
CA ALA A 134 5.47 -16.08 -3.71
C ALA A 134 4.10 -15.75 -4.33
N ALA A 135 3.07 -16.53 -4.01
CA ALA A 135 1.71 -16.29 -4.47
C ALA A 135 1.19 -14.90 -4.04
N TRP A 136 1.39 -14.53 -2.77
CA TRP A 136 1.05 -13.20 -2.25
C TRP A 136 1.76 -12.08 -3.03
N ARG A 137 3.07 -12.21 -3.24
CA ARG A 137 3.84 -11.20 -3.99
C ARG A 137 3.33 -11.04 -5.42
N ASN A 138 3.05 -12.15 -6.10
CA ASN A 138 2.54 -12.13 -7.47
C ASN A 138 1.17 -11.45 -7.54
N LEU A 139 0.25 -11.76 -6.62
CA LEU A 139 -1.06 -11.10 -6.54
C LEU A 139 -0.94 -9.59 -6.29
N VAL A 140 -0.08 -9.18 -5.36
CA VAL A 140 0.17 -7.77 -5.07
C VAL A 140 0.74 -7.05 -6.30
N TYR A 141 1.70 -7.67 -7.01
CA TYR A 141 2.23 -7.10 -8.24
C TYR A 141 1.19 -7.02 -9.35
N GLN A 142 0.35 -8.03 -9.54
CA GLN A 142 -0.72 -7.99 -10.53
C GLN A 142 -1.69 -6.84 -10.25
N HIS A 143 -2.08 -6.65 -8.98
CA HIS A 143 -3.02 -5.61 -8.59
C HIS A 143 -2.43 -4.18 -8.65
N CYS A 144 -1.16 -4.00 -8.26
CA CYS A 144 -0.55 -2.67 -8.26
C CYS A 144 0.04 -2.26 -9.61
N ARG A 145 0.23 -3.21 -10.53
CA ARG A 145 0.79 -2.96 -11.87
C ARG A 145 -0.24 -3.02 -13.00
N SER A 146 -1.48 -3.43 -12.73
CA SER A 146 -2.64 -3.24 -13.62
C SER A 146 -3.07 -1.79 -13.70
#